data_AF-A0A6N8H5V4-F1
#
_entry.id   AF-A0A6N8H5V4-F1
#
_cell.length_a   1.000
_cell.length_b   1.000
_cell.length_c   1.000
_cell.angle_alpha   90.00
_cell.angle_beta   90.00
_cell.angle_gamma   90.00
#
_symmetry.space_group_name_H-M   'P 1'
#
loop_
_entity.id
_entity.type
_entity.pdbx_description
1 polymer ?
#
loop_
_entity_poly.entity_id
_entity_poly.type
_entity_poly.pdbx_seq_one_letter_code
_entity_poly.pdbx_strand_id
1 'polypeptide(L)'
;MAGISNWFSFTSKEEREERSAEYFKRMFPLGAQQKTKEEELLQQLISAKTSDGDKLYQMLIVREALLQKDEKKRLAQLKKWYSARLLSVYSEEDKGLLYFIAEEGLNISFLEELLSSDQLKQKTAMYWSPIKEKLKKKK
;
A
#
# COMPACT_ATOMS: atom_id res chain seq x y z
N MET A 1 24.32 4.68 34.58
CA MET A 1 24.65 5.39 33.33
C MET A 1 24.53 4.41 32.18
N ALA A 2 23.33 4.23 31.62
CA ALA A 2 23.11 3.35 30.47
C ALA A 2 23.51 4.12 29.21
N GLY A 3 24.68 3.76 28.67
CA GLY A 3 25.33 4.46 27.59
C GLY A 3 24.56 4.41 26.28
N ILE A 4 24.91 5.36 25.44
CA ILE A 4 24.47 5.64 24.08
C ILE A 4 24.83 4.48 23.10
N SER A 5 25.29 3.35 23.63
CA SER A 5 25.84 2.18 22.91
C SER A 5 24.79 1.36 22.16
N ASN A 6 23.50 1.55 22.44
CA ASN A 6 22.41 0.88 21.68
C ASN A 6 21.87 1.74 20.52
N TRP A 7 22.43 2.93 20.27
CA TRP A 7 21.92 3.81 19.21
C TRP A 7 22.40 3.44 17.80
N PHE A 8 23.50 2.67 17.72
CA PHE A 8 24.06 2.17 16.47
C PHE A 8 23.86 0.65 16.37
N SER A 9 22.61 0.20 16.22
CA SER A 9 22.37 -1.13 15.67
C SER A 9 22.83 -1.11 14.20
N PHE A 10 24.11 -1.37 13.96
CA PHE A 10 24.65 -1.56 12.62
C PHE A 10 24.03 -2.82 12.03
N THR A 11 22.90 -2.66 11.34
CA THR A 11 22.42 -3.69 10.43
C THR A 11 23.48 -3.87 9.35
N SER A 12 24.00 -5.08 9.21
CA SER A 12 24.99 -5.39 8.19
C SER A 12 24.38 -5.19 6.79
N LYS A 13 25.22 -5.04 5.77
CA LYS A 13 24.73 -4.92 4.38
C LYS A 13 23.88 -6.14 3.99
N GLU A 14 24.31 -7.32 4.40
CA GLU A 14 23.63 -8.59 4.18
C GLU A 14 22.26 -8.63 4.87
N GLU A 15 22.17 -8.26 6.15
CA GLU A 15 20.88 -8.19 6.88
C GLU A 15 19.90 -7.20 6.25
N ARG A 16 20.40 -6.11 5.66
CA ARG A 16 19.56 -5.14 4.94
C ARG A 16 19.04 -5.72 3.63
N GLU A 17 19.88 -6.45 2.90
CA GLU A 17 19.52 -7.10 1.65
C GLU A 17 18.49 -8.21 1.90
N GLU A 18 18.69 -9.05 2.91
CA GLU A 18 17.74 -10.08 3.34
C GLU A 18 16.38 -9.47 3.72
N ARG A 19 16.37 -8.46 4.59
CA ARG A 19 15.12 -7.78 4.97
C ARG A 19 14.42 -7.14 3.79
N SER A 20 15.18 -6.57 2.85
CA SER A 20 14.62 -5.96 1.64
C SER A 20 14.01 -7.02 0.72
N ALA A 21 14.68 -8.17 0.56
CA ALA A 21 14.18 -9.29 -0.23
C ALA A 21 12.92 -9.91 0.39
N GLU A 22 12.90 -10.10 1.71
CA GLU A 22 11.72 -10.57 2.44
C GLU A 22 10.55 -9.60 2.32
N TYR A 23 10.81 -8.31 2.51
CA TYR A 23 9.80 -7.26 2.35
C TYR A 23 9.26 -7.27 0.92
N PHE A 24 10.12 -7.35 -0.08
CA PHE A 24 9.74 -7.39 -1.49
C PHE A 24 8.83 -8.59 -1.80
N LYS A 25 9.23 -9.79 -1.38
CA LYS A 25 8.43 -11.02 -1.57
C LYS A 25 7.07 -10.93 -0.89
N ARG A 26 7.01 -10.30 0.29
CA ARG A 26 5.77 -10.08 1.03
C ARG A 26 4.85 -9.06 0.35
N MET A 27 5.41 -8.02 -0.24
CA MET A 27 4.64 -6.98 -0.92
C MET A 27 4.21 -7.38 -2.33
N PHE A 28 5.00 -8.19 -3.03
CA PHE A 28 4.71 -8.64 -4.39
C PHE A 28 4.83 -10.18 -4.45
N PRO A 29 3.75 -10.91 -4.12
CA PRO A 29 3.76 -12.37 -4.14
C PRO A 29 4.22 -12.99 -5.47
N LEU A 30 3.95 -12.34 -6.60
CA LEU A 30 4.38 -12.76 -7.93
C LEU A 30 5.66 -12.05 -8.41
N GLY A 31 6.36 -11.39 -7.51
CA GLY A 31 7.67 -10.78 -7.74
C GLY A 31 7.65 -9.53 -8.63
N ALA A 32 8.76 -9.30 -9.33
CA ALA A 32 8.99 -8.05 -10.06
C ALA A 32 7.99 -7.77 -11.18
N GLN A 33 7.45 -8.82 -11.82
CA GLN A 33 6.46 -8.65 -12.88
C GLN A 33 5.16 -8.04 -12.35
N GLN A 34 4.71 -8.46 -11.16
CA GLN A 34 3.57 -7.84 -10.48
C GLN A 34 3.86 -6.39 -10.13
N LYS A 35 5.03 -6.11 -9.55
CA LYS A 35 5.42 -4.73 -9.23
C LYS A 35 5.33 -3.83 -10.46
N THR A 36 5.90 -4.25 -11.58
CA THR A 36 5.85 -3.48 -12.84
C THR A 36 4.42 -3.25 -13.31
N LYS A 37 3.56 -4.27 -13.27
CA LYS A 37 2.14 -4.12 -13.66
C LYS A 37 1.37 -3.17 -12.74
N GLU A 38 1.61 -3.24 -11.43
CA GLU A 38 0.99 -2.33 -10.49
C GLU A 38 1.53 -0.89 -10.64
N GLU A 39 2.81 -0.71 -10.96
CA GLU A 39 3.38 0.60 -11.30
C GLU A 39 2.72 1.20 -12.55
N GLU A 40 2.50 0.40 -13.60
CA GLU A 40 1.76 0.81 -14.80
C GLU A 40 0.32 1.24 -14.46
N LEU A 41 -0.38 0.45 -13.64
CA LEU A 41 -1.74 0.77 -13.18
C LEU A 41 -1.76 2.08 -12.37
N LEU A 42 -0.82 2.26 -11.44
CA LEU A 42 -0.70 3.48 -10.64
C LEU A 42 -0.43 4.71 -11.51
N GLN A 43 0.43 4.58 -12.51
CA GLN A 43 0.72 5.65 -13.45
C GLN A 43 -0.51 6.02 -14.29
N GLN A 44 -1.28 5.02 -14.73
CA GLN A 44 -2.48 5.21 -15.55
C GLN A 44 -3.66 5.77 -14.75
N LEU A 45 -3.86 5.32 -13.51
CA LEU A 45 -5.11 5.52 -12.77
C LEU A 45 -5.05 6.70 -11.79
N ILE A 46 -3.89 6.95 -11.17
CA ILE A 46 -3.79 7.95 -10.12
C ILE A 46 -3.59 9.34 -10.72
N SER A 47 -4.55 10.22 -10.46
CA SER A 47 -4.60 11.58 -10.98
C SER A 47 -3.71 12.58 -10.21
N ALA A 48 -3.34 12.23 -8.97
CA ALA A 48 -2.49 13.05 -8.13
C ALA A 48 -1.13 13.35 -8.80
N LYS A 49 -0.74 14.64 -8.80
CA LYS A 49 0.52 15.12 -9.38
C LYS A 49 1.70 14.87 -8.43
N THR A 50 2.01 13.60 -8.18
CA THR A 50 3.15 13.14 -7.38
C THR A 50 4.06 12.25 -8.22
N SER A 51 5.26 11.96 -7.72
CA SER A 51 6.14 11.00 -8.41
C SER A 51 5.53 9.60 -8.42
N ASP A 52 5.93 8.76 -9.38
CA ASP A 52 5.47 7.36 -9.42
C ASP A 52 5.97 6.58 -8.21
N GLY A 53 7.15 6.93 -7.69
CA GLY A 53 7.66 6.41 -6.42
C GLY A 53 6.75 6.75 -5.24
N ASP A 54 6.20 7.96 -5.17
CA ASP A 54 5.25 8.34 -4.11
C ASP A 54 3.95 7.54 -4.22
N LYS A 55 3.42 7.35 -5.44
CA LYS A 55 2.20 6.56 -5.66
C LYS A 55 2.42 5.11 -5.22
N LEU A 56 3.54 4.51 -5.62
CA LEU A 56 3.92 3.16 -5.20
C LEU A 56 4.07 3.09 -3.69
N TYR A 57 4.75 4.06 -3.08
CA TYR A 57 4.93 4.14 -1.64
C TYR A 57 3.60 4.19 -0.89
N GLN A 58 2.64 5.01 -1.34
CA GLN A 58 1.31 5.06 -0.72
C GLN A 58 0.56 3.72 -0.84
N MET A 59 0.62 3.06 -1.99
CA MET A 59 0.02 1.74 -2.18
C MET A 59 0.65 0.69 -1.26
N LEU A 60 1.98 0.72 -1.08
CA LEU A 60 2.70 -0.19 -0.18
C LEU A 60 2.34 0.02 1.30
N ILE A 61 2.12 1.26 1.76
CA ILE A 61 1.62 1.52 3.12
C ILE A 61 0.26 0.85 3.32
N VAL A 62 -0.64 0.98 2.35
CA VAL A 62 -1.97 0.35 2.44
C VAL A 62 -1.84 -1.17 2.45
N ARG A 63 -1.02 -1.73 1.57
CA ARG A 63 -0.75 -3.17 1.49
C ARG A 63 -0.20 -3.73 2.80
N GLU A 64 0.76 -3.04 3.41
CA GLU A 64 1.31 -3.43 4.71
C GLU A 64 0.24 -3.43 5.79
N ALA A 65 -0.67 -2.45 5.79
CA ALA A 65 -1.80 -2.44 6.71
C ALA A 65 -2.76 -3.60 6.47
N LEU A 66 -3.04 -3.95 5.21
CA LEU A 66 -3.92 -5.07 4.85
C LEU A 66 -3.36 -6.43 5.30
N LEU A 67 -2.03 -6.59 5.29
CA LEU A 67 -1.35 -7.78 5.80
C LEU A 67 -1.41 -7.93 7.33
N GLN A 68 -1.85 -6.91 8.08
CA GLN A 68 -2.06 -7.06 9.52
C GLN A 68 -3.26 -7.97 9.81
N LYS A 69 -2.97 -9.11 10.46
CA LYS A 69 -3.98 -10.10 10.89
C LYS A 69 -4.93 -9.55 11.95
N ASP A 70 -4.45 -8.67 12.82
CA ASP A 70 -5.27 -8.01 13.83
C ASP A 70 -6.09 -6.88 13.19
N GLU A 71 -7.41 -7.06 13.13
CA GLU A 71 -8.33 -6.13 12.49
C GLU A 71 -8.30 -4.73 13.13
N LYS A 72 -8.14 -4.63 14.46
CA LYS A 72 -8.07 -3.34 15.15
C LYS A 72 -6.79 -2.61 14.79
N LYS A 73 -5.66 -3.30 14.70
CA LYS A 73 -4.38 -2.72 14.27
C LYS A 73 -4.40 -2.33 12.80
N ARG A 74 -4.91 -3.21 11.92
CA ARG A 74 -5.14 -2.90 10.50
C ARG A 74 -5.96 -1.63 10.32
N LEU A 75 -7.12 -1.56 10.98
CA LEU A 75 -8.00 -0.40 10.90
C LEU A 75 -7.31 0.87 11.42
N ALA A 76 -6.56 0.79 12.52
CA ALA A 76 -5.81 1.93 13.03
C ALA A 76 -4.73 2.43 12.06
N GLN A 77 -4.00 1.53 11.40
CA GLN A 77 -3.01 1.88 10.39
C GLN A 77 -3.65 2.51 9.15
N LEU A 78 -4.74 1.93 8.64
CA LEU A 78 -5.49 2.49 7.51
C LEU A 78 -6.07 3.88 7.83
N LYS A 79 -6.57 4.09 9.06
CA LYS A 79 -7.02 5.42 9.51
C LYS A 79 -5.89 6.44 9.55
N LYS A 80 -4.70 6.02 10.03
CA LYS A 80 -3.51 6.88 10.05
C LYS A 80 -3.08 7.26 8.64
N TRP A 81 -3.06 6.31 7.71
CA TRP A 81 -2.77 6.56 6.30
C TRP A 81 -3.81 7.52 5.67
N TYR A 82 -5.10 7.22 5.84
CA TYR A 82 -6.19 8.01 5.24
C TYR A 82 -6.20 9.48 5.70
N SER A 83 -5.81 9.73 6.95
CA SER A 83 -5.73 11.07 7.54
C SER A 83 -4.34 11.73 7.43
N ALA A 84 -3.34 11.05 6.85
CA ALA A 84 -1.99 11.58 6.75
C ALA A 84 -1.96 12.80 5.82
N ARG A 85 -1.18 13.82 6.21
CA ARG A 85 -1.05 15.07 5.45
C ARG A 85 -0.59 14.82 4.00
N LEU A 86 0.27 13.83 3.78
CA LEU A 86 0.75 13.47 2.43
C LEU A 86 -0.39 13.01 1.50
N LEU A 87 -1.50 12.50 2.05
CA LEU A 87 -2.66 12.06 1.28
C LEU A 87 -3.60 13.22 0.90
N SER A 88 -3.32 14.46 1.33
CA SER A 88 -4.20 15.60 1.02
C SER A 88 -4.23 15.96 -0.47
N VAL A 89 -3.19 15.59 -1.21
CA VAL A 89 -3.09 15.84 -2.67
C VAL A 89 -3.78 14.77 -3.52
N TYR A 90 -4.17 13.65 -2.90
CA TYR A 90 -4.86 12.56 -3.56
C TYR A 90 -6.36 12.75 -3.43
N SER A 91 -7.09 12.61 -4.54
CA SER A 91 -8.54 12.64 -4.53
C SER A 91 -9.11 11.45 -3.73
N GLU A 92 -10.40 11.51 -3.38
CA GLU A 92 -11.04 10.36 -2.74
C GLU A 92 -11.06 9.14 -3.66
N GLU A 93 -11.16 9.34 -4.97
CA GLU A 93 -11.05 8.25 -5.96
C GLU A 93 -9.64 7.66 -5.96
N ASP A 94 -8.59 8.49 -6.01
CA ASP A 94 -7.20 8.03 -5.95
C ASP A 94 -6.92 7.18 -4.70
N LYS A 95 -7.45 7.60 -3.54
CA LYS A 95 -7.31 6.82 -2.29
C LYS A 95 -8.00 5.46 -2.40
N GLY A 96 -9.17 5.40 -3.01
CA GLY A 96 -9.87 4.14 -3.26
C GLY A 96 -9.10 3.23 -4.22
N LEU A 97 -8.55 3.80 -5.30
CA LEU A 97 -7.72 3.06 -6.26
C LEU A 97 -6.44 2.52 -5.61
N LEU A 98 -5.72 3.33 -4.83
CA LEU A 98 -4.56 2.89 -4.05
C LEU A 98 -4.91 1.71 -3.12
N TYR A 99 -6.07 1.78 -2.47
CA TYR A 99 -6.56 0.72 -1.59
C TYR A 99 -6.84 -0.57 -2.37
N PHE A 100 -7.60 -0.50 -3.45
CA PHE A 100 -7.99 -1.71 -4.18
C PHE A 100 -6.83 -2.31 -4.97
N ILE A 101 -5.91 -1.52 -5.51
CA ILE A 101 -4.67 -2.07 -6.11
C ILE A 101 -3.86 -2.83 -5.05
N ALA A 102 -3.75 -2.29 -3.84
CA ALA A 102 -3.07 -2.96 -2.73
C ALA A 102 -3.77 -4.25 -2.29
N GLU A 103 -5.10 -4.24 -2.20
CA GLU A 103 -5.91 -5.40 -1.81
C GLU A 103 -5.86 -6.51 -2.85
N GLU A 104 -6.10 -6.19 -4.13
CA GLU A 104 -6.11 -7.19 -5.20
C GLU A 104 -4.75 -7.84 -5.37
N GLY A 105 -3.66 -7.07 -5.35
CA GLY A 105 -2.32 -7.63 -5.52
C GLY A 105 -1.90 -8.60 -4.42
N LEU A 106 -2.58 -8.62 -3.27
CA LEU A 106 -2.36 -9.65 -2.24
C LEU A 106 -3.16 -10.93 -2.46
N ASN A 107 -4.23 -10.87 -3.27
CA ASN A 107 -5.22 -11.94 -3.43
C ASN A 107 -5.13 -12.64 -4.79
N ILE A 108 -4.01 -12.51 -5.50
CA ILE A 108 -3.77 -13.14 -6.80
C ILE A 108 -2.82 -14.34 -6.71
N SER A 109 -3.08 -15.34 -7.55
CA SER A 109 -2.19 -16.48 -7.81
C SER A 109 -1.44 -16.35 -9.14
N PHE A 110 -1.98 -15.59 -10.09
CA PHE A 110 -1.41 -15.35 -11.42
C PHE A 110 -1.57 -13.89 -11.83
N LEU A 111 -0.74 -13.40 -12.77
CA LEU A 111 -0.76 -11.98 -13.15
C LEU A 111 -2.03 -11.59 -13.92
N GLU A 112 -2.63 -12.53 -14.62
CA GLU A 112 -3.87 -12.37 -15.40
C GLU A 112 -5.08 -12.11 -14.51
N GLU A 113 -4.98 -12.41 -13.22
CA GLU A 113 -6.01 -12.11 -12.22
C GLU A 113 -5.97 -10.65 -11.75
N LEU A 114 -4.92 -9.89 -12.08
CA LEU A 114 -4.89 -8.46 -11.81
C LEU A 114 -6.03 -7.78 -12.57
N LEU A 115 -6.86 -7.06 -11.81
CA LEU A 115 -7.94 -6.29 -12.37
C LEU A 115 -7.42 -5.25 -13.36
N SER A 116 -8.11 -5.12 -14.48
CA SER A 116 -7.86 -4.06 -15.45
C SER A 116 -8.19 -2.68 -14.86
N SER A 117 -7.70 -1.63 -15.52
CA SER A 117 -7.96 -0.24 -15.14
C SER A 117 -9.46 0.08 -15.02
N ASP A 118 -10.30 -0.45 -15.92
CA ASP A 118 -11.75 -0.23 -15.87
C ASP A 118 -12.40 -1.02 -14.73
N GLN A 119 -11.97 -2.26 -14.49
CA GLN A 119 -12.45 -3.07 -13.37
C GLN A 119 -12.09 -2.44 -12.03
N LEU A 120 -10.88 -1.88 -11.88
CA LEU A 120 -10.45 -1.16 -10.68
C LEU A 120 -11.27 0.10 -10.43
N LYS A 121 -11.54 0.89 -11.48
CA LYS A 121 -12.42 2.07 -11.37
C LYS A 121 -13.84 1.66 -10.96
N GLN A 122 -14.40 0.63 -11.59
CA GLN A 122 -15.74 0.13 -11.26
C GLN A 122 -15.79 -0.36 -9.81
N LYS A 123 -14.82 -1.18 -9.38
CA LYS A 123 -14.71 -1.67 -8.00
C LYS A 123 -14.60 -0.51 -7.01
N THR A 124 -13.77 0.49 -7.32
CA THR A 124 -13.60 1.69 -6.50
C THR A 124 -14.92 2.45 -6.34
N ALA A 125 -15.62 2.71 -7.44
CA ALA A 125 -16.90 3.42 -7.42
C ALA A 125 -17.97 2.68 -6.58
N MET A 126 -18.00 1.35 -6.66
CA MET A 126 -19.00 0.54 -5.95
C MET A 126 -18.69 0.39 -4.46
N TYR A 127 -17.42 0.17 -4.08
CA TYR A 127 -17.09 -0.32 -2.74
C TYR A 127 -16.25 0.63 -1.89
N TRP A 128 -15.72 1.73 -2.44
CA TRP A 128 -14.89 2.64 -1.67
C TRP A 128 -15.68 3.40 -0.60
N SER A 129 -16.90 3.83 -0.90
CA SER A 129 -17.73 4.64 0.00
C SER A 129 -17.88 4.03 1.42
N PRO A 130 -18.32 2.77 1.59
CA PRO A 130 -18.44 2.19 2.94
C PRO A 130 -17.10 2.01 3.66
N ILE A 131 -16.00 1.75 2.93
CA ILE A 131 -14.66 1.64 3.51
C ILE A 131 -14.21 3.00 4.03
N LYS A 132 -14.27 4.03 3.19
CA LYS A 132 -13.98 5.42 3.53
C LYS A 132 -14.70 5.88 4.79
N GLU A 133 -15.99 5.59 4.92
CA GLU A 133 -16.77 5.98 6.10
C GLU A 133 -16.26 5.28 7.39
N LYS A 134 -15.82 4.02 7.30
CA LYS A 134 -15.15 3.35 8.45
C LYS A 134 -13.83 4.03 8.81
N LEU A 135 -13.08 4.51 7.82
CA LEU A 135 -11.80 5.20 8.03
C LEU A 135 -11.97 6.60 8.64
N LYS A 136 -13.04 7.32 8.28
CA LYS A 136 -13.34 8.65 8.82
C LYS A 136 -13.81 8.66 10.28
N LYS A 137 -14.48 7.59 10.73
CA LYS A 137 -14.98 7.51 12.11
C LYS A 137 -13.85 7.68 13.12
N LYS A 138 -13.88 8.77 13.89
CA LYS A 138 -13.04 8.91 15.09
C LYS A 138 -13.47 7.84 16.10
N LYS A 139 -12.50 7.26 16.82
CA LYS A 139 -12.78 6.35 17.94
C LYS A 139 -13.55 7.10 19.02
#